data_AF-A0A1C7DUD6-F1
#
_entry.id   AF-A0A1C7DUD6-F1
#
_cell.length_a   1.000
_cell.length_b   1.000
_cell.length_c   1.000
_cell.angle_alpha   90.00
_cell.angle_beta   90.00
_cell.angle_gamma   90.00
#
_symmetry.space_group_name_H-M   'P 1'
#
loop_
_entity.id
_entity.type
_entity.pdbx_description
1 polymer ?
#
loop_
_entity_poly.entity_id
_entity_poly.type
_entity_poly.pdbx_seq_one_letter_code
_entity_poly.pdbx_strand_id
1 'polypeptide(L)'
;MIKKMTFAFAPFLLLLTLSACTDKEEGASTEKEEPETTEQSGEPAPAEYTLELPEKEEVVVIINGEEILGKVYNSVARQLETTLAVQGQSVSDEESADLMKEQAMSVLIGNKVILQDAEEKGYIADDETVKERLEELKGQFETEEAMNAALKETGFTIEEMELQLREQLVYEQYVAEEIEVAKVTDDEVQTAYDGFVESSEAEAPPLEEMEPTIRQSLEGQKTQDAVFTQIEKLKKSADIEVKL
;
A
#
# COMPACT_ATOMS: atom_id res chain seq x y z
N MET A 1 22.96 12.29 22.88
CA MET A 1 22.39 11.87 24.19
C MET A 1 21.09 12.64 24.41
N ILE A 2 19.96 12.05 24.05
CA ILE A 2 18.65 12.72 24.09
C ILE A 2 17.86 12.13 25.26
N LYS A 3 17.42 13.02 26.15
CA LYS A 3 16.76 12.73 27.41
C LYS A 3 15.28 12.51 27.14
N LYS A 4 14.79 11.29 27.39
CA LYS A 4 13.36 10.94 27.26
C LYS A 4 12.56 11.76 28.29
N MET A 5 11.62 12.58 27.82
CA MET A 5 10.69 13.32 28.68
C MET A 5 9.29 12.81 28.39
N THR A 6 8.80 11.95 29.28
CA THR A 6 7.43 11.44 29.31
C THR A 6 6.50 12.55 29.76
N PHE A 7 5.59 12.98 28.88
CA PHE A 7 4.49 13.89 29.21
C PHE A 7 3.29 13.06 29.67
N ALA A 8 2.91 13.19 30.94
CA ALA A 8 1.71 12.57 31.48
C ALA A 8 0.51 13.52 31.27
N PHE A 9 -0.46 13.09 30.47
CA PHE A 9 -1.74 13.78 30.29
C PHE A 9 -2.66 13.41 31.46
N ALA A 10 -3.09 14.41 32.24
CA ALA A 10 -4.08 14.23 33.30
C ALA A 10 -5.49 14.47 32.74
N PRO A 11 -6.47 13.57 32.96
CA PRO A 11 -7.83 13.77 32.46
C PRO A 11 -8.62 14.73 33.35
N PHE A 12 -9.22 15.72 32.71
CA PHE A 12 -10.19 16.67 33.29
C PHE A 12 -11.53 15.95 33.48
N LEU A 13 -11.86 15.61 34.74
CA LEU A 13 -13.04 14.83 35.11
C LEU A 13 -14.22 15.78 35.45
N LEU A 14 -15.24 15.78 34.59
CA LEU A 14 -16.44 16.61 34.71
C LEU A 14 -17.47 15.92 35.61
N LEU A 15 -17.58 16.39 36.86
CA LEU A 15 -18.52 15.89 37.88
C LEU A 15 -19.94 16.42 37.64
N LEU A 16 -20.87 15.53 37.27
CA LEU A 16 -22.31 15.75 37.46
C LEU A 16 -22.75 15.09 38.77
N THR A 17 -23.04 15.90 39.78
CA THR A 17 -23.55 15.45 41.09
C THR A 17 -25.07 15.36 41.05
N LEU A 18 -25.61 14.13 41.07
CA LEU A 18 -26.99 13.88 41.47
C LEU A 18 -27.04 13.60 42.97
N SER A 19 -27.88 14.39 43.62
CA SER A 19 -28.10 14.47 45.06
C SER A 19 -29.05 13.36 45.52
N ALA A 20 -28.65 12.57 46.51
CA ALA A 20 -29.54 11.85 47.41
C ALA A 20 -28.83 11.55 48.74
N CYS A 21 -29.43 12.00 49.85
CA CYS A 21 -28.96 11.87 51.23
C CYS A 21 -28.94 10.41 51.73
N THR A 22 -27.97 10.03 52.57
CA THR A 22 -28.16 9.83 54.02
C THR A 22 -26.97 9.11 54.68
N ASP A 23 -26.64 9.58 55.88
CA ASP A 23 -25.92 8.96 57.01
C ASP A 23 -24.52 8.31 56.84
N LYS A 24 -23.58 8.92 57.58
CA LYS A 24 -22.62 8.31 58.51
C LYS A 24 -21.19 7.97 58.04
N GLU A 25 -20.31 8.19 59.02
CA GLU A 25 -18.86 8.29 59.03
C GLU A 25 -18.06 7.03 58.65
N GLU A 26 -16.77 7.31 58.45
CA GLU A 26 -15.59 6.45 58.64
C GLU A 26 -14.96 5.79 57.41
N GLY A 27 -13.63 5.95 57.34
CA GLY A 27 -12.77 4.80 57.07
C GLY A 27 -12.21 4.71 55.65
N ALA A 28 -10.97 5.15 55.51
CA ALA A 28 -10.11 4.86 54.38
C ALA A 28 -10.02 3.35 54.10
N SER A 29 -10.05 2.97 52.82
CA SER A 29 -9.16 1.98 52.20
C SER A 29 -9.31 2.02 50.68
N THR A 30 -8.19 2.28 50.02
CA THR A 30 -7.94 2.15 48.58
C THR A 30 -8.16 0.73 48.10
N GLU A 31 -9.05 0.55 47.12
CA GLU A 31 -9.10 -0.62 46.25
C GLU A 31 -8.88 -0.14 44.81
N LYS A 32 -7.94 -0.80 44.12
CA LYS A 32 -7.60 -0.59 42.71
C LYS A 32 -8.74 -1.15 41.86
N GLU A 33 -9.28 -0.37 40.94
CA GLU A 33 -9.98 -0.89 39.75
C GLU A 33 -9.18 -0.49 38.49
N GLU A 34 -8.82 -1.51 37.71
CA GLU A 34 -8.36 -1.40 36.32
C GLU A 34 -9.47 -0.79 35.46
N PRO A 35 -9.15 0.03 34.45
CA PRO A 35 -10.14 0.37 33.43
C PRO A 35 -10.31 -0.83 32.50
N GLU A 36 -11.56 -1.27 32.37
CA GLU A 36 -12.00 -2.21 31.34
C GLU A 36 -11.68 -1.66 29.95
N THR A 37 -10.83 -2.41 29.23
CA THR A 37 -10.66 -2.27 27.80
C THR A 37 -11.97 -2.61 27.12
N THR A 38 -12.59 -1.63 26.47
CA THR A 38 -13.70 -1.87 25.57
C THR A 38 -13.16 -2.63 24.35
N GLU A 39 -13.42 -3.93 24.30
CA GLU A 39 -13.20 -4.75 23.11
C GLU A 39 -14.13 -4.27 22.00
N GLN A 40 -13.59 -3.49 21.06
CA GLN A 40 -14.16 -3.37 19.73
C GLN A 40 -13.39 -4.31 18.80
N SER A 41 -13.49 -5.62 19.09
CA SER A 41 -13.19 -6.67 18.11
C SER A 41 -14.47 -6.95 17.34
N GLY A 42 -14.75 -6.11 16.35
CA GLY A 42 -15.53 -6.54 15.20
C GLY A 42 -14.53 -7.17 14.24
N GLU A 43 -14.34 -8.49 14.35
CA GLU A 43 -13.67 -9.25 13.30
C GLU A 43 -14.41 -8.93 11.99
N PRO A 44 -13.77 -8.27 10.99
CA PRO A 44 -14.43 -8.10 9.71
C PRO A 44 -14.79 -9.49 9.23
N ALA A 45 -16.07 -9.73 8.96
CA ALA A 45 -16.50 -10.96 8.31
C ALA A 45 -15.58 -11.18 7.11
N PRO A 46 -15.08 -12.41 6.87
CA PRO A 46 -14.27 -12.67 5.71
C PRO A 46 -15.09 -12.22 4.52
N ALA A 47 -14.64 -11.17 3.83
CA ALA A 47 -15.29 -10.77 2.60
C ALA A 47 -15.30 -12.00 1.71
N GLU A 48 -16.48 -12.36 1.21
CA GLU A 48 -16.61 -13.50 0.31
C GLU A 48 -16.02 -13.07 -1.04
N TYR A 49 -14.73 -13.34 -1.21
CA TYR A 49 -14.01 -13.03 -2.42
C TYR A 49 -14.29 -14.11 -3.45
N THR A 50 -14.96 -13.74 -4.53
CA THR A 50 -15.28 -14.61 -5.67
C THR A 50 -14.32 -14.38 -6.84
N LEU A 51 -13.07 -13.99 -6.55
CA LEU A 51 -12.08 -13.80 -7.59
C LEU A 51 -11.55 -15.14 -8.08
N GLU A 52 -12.04 -15.58 -9.23
CA GLU A 52 -11.46 -16.73 -9.94
C GLU A 52 -10.07 -16.35 -10.45
N LEU A 53 -9.05 -17.03 -9.91
CA LEU A 53 -7.65 -16.83 -10.26
C LEU A 53 -7.19 -17.93 -11.25
N PRO A 54 -6.42 -17.60 -12.29
CA PRO A 54 -5.82 -18.59 -13.18
C PRO A 54 -4.86 -19.55 -12.46
N GLU A 55 -4.59 -20.68 -13.11
CA GLU A 55 -3.60 -21.63 -12.61
C GLU A 55 -2.19 -21.00 -12.59
N LYS A 56 -1.36 -21.38 -11.61
CA LYS A 56 -0.07 -20.70 -11.35
C LYS A 56 0.84 -20.66 -12.59
N GLU A 57 0.85 -21.75 -13.36
CA GLU A 57 1.74 -21.91 -14.52
C GLU A 57 1.05 -21.69 -15.86
N GLU A 58 -0.19 -21.19 -15.83
CA GLU A 58 -0.89 -20.76 -17.03
C GLU A 58 -0.30 -19.44 -17.54
N VAL A 59 -0.10 -19.32 -18.85
CA VAL A 59 0.31 -18.05 -19.47
C VAL A 59 -0.91 -17.15 -19.55
N VAL A 60 -0.87 -15.99 -18.89
CA VAL A 60 -2.02 -15.06 -18.82
C VAL A 60 -1.89 -13.89 -19.77
N VAL A 61 -0.66 -13.49 -20.12
CA VAL A 61 -0.39 -12.46 -21.13
C VAL A 61 1.02 -12.66 -21.68
N ILE A 62 1.21 -12.29 -22.95
CA ILE A 62 2.51 -12.22 -23.61
C ILE A 62 2.78 -10.77 -24.01
N ILE A 63 3.95 -10.25 -23.66
CA ILE A 63 4.33 -8.85 -23.94
C ILE A 63 5.69 -8.84 -24.64
N ASN A 64 5.72 -8.39 -25.89
CA ASN A 64 6.90 -8.41 -26.76
C ASN A 64 7.57 -9.79 -26.85
N GLY A 65 6.76 -10.86 -26.83
CA GLY A 65 7.21 -12.25 -26.89
C GLY A 65 7.60 -12.86 -25.53
N GLU A 66 7.49 -12.11 -24.43
CA GLU A 66 7.75 -12.62 -23.09
C GLU A 66 6.46 -13.02 -22.38
N GLU A 67 6.40 -14.26 -21.92
CA GLU A 67 5.24 -14.84 -21.23
C GLU A 67 5.21 -14.41 -19.77
N ILE A 68 4.02 -14.02 -19.29
CA ILE A 68 3.76 -13.78 -17.89
C ILE A 68 2.79 -14.85 -17.38
N LEU A 69 3.18 -15.49 -16.27
CA LEU A 69 2.47 -16.62 -15.68
C LEU A 69 1.40 -16.17 -14.68
N GLY A 70 0.41 -17.05 -14.48
CA GLY A 70 -0.71 -16.84 -13.57
C GLY A 70 -0.28 -16.53 -12.14
N LYS A 71 0.82 -17.10 -11.64
CA LYS A 71 1.34 -16.77 -10.30
C LYS A 71 1.70 -15.29 -10.11
N VAL A 72 2.20 -14.62 -11.16
CA VAL A 72 2.52 -13.19 -11.12
C VAL A 72 1.24 -12.37 -11.09
N TYR A 73 0.30 -12.68 -11.98
CA TYR A 73 -1.02 -12.06 -11.99
C TYR A 73 -1.78 -12.24 -10.67
N ASN A 74 -1.78 -13.46 -10.13
CA ASN A 74 -2.42 -13.81 -8.86
C ASN A 74 -1.84 -13.00 -7.69
N SER A 75 -0.52 -12.75 -7.71
CA SER A 75 0.12 -11.90 -6.71
C SER A 75 -0.38 -10.45 -6.79
N VAL A 76 -0.46 -9.88 -7.99
CA VAL A 76 -0.97 -8.51 -8.22
C VAL A 76 -2.45 -8.42 -7.83
N ALA A 77 -3.26 -9.39 -8.24
CA ALA A 77 -4.69 -9.44 -7.94
C ALA A 77 -4.96 -9.48 -6.42
N ARG A 78 -4.24 -10.33 -5.67
CA ARG A 78 -4.37 -10.40 -4.20
C ARG A 78 -3.91 -9.14 -3.48
N GLN A 79 -2.92 -8.44 -4.03
CA GLN A 79 -2.49 -7.15 -3.47
C GLN A 79 -3.57 -6.07 -3.66
N LEU A 80 -4.20 -6.03 -4.84
CA LEU A 80 -5.33 -5.13 -5.11
C LEU A 80 -6.52 -5.47 -4.20
N GLU A 81 -6.83 -6.75 -4.06
CA GLU A 81 -7.87 -7.25 -3.15
C GLU A 81 -7.62 -6.80 -1.70
N THR A 82 -6.40 -6.97 -1.20
CA THR A 82 -6.03 -6.51 0.16
C THR A 82 -6.22 -5.00 0.30
N THR A 83 -5.88 -4.24 -0.74
CA THR A 83 -6.03 -2.78 -0.76
C THR A 83 -7.50 -2.35 -0.74
N LEU A 84 -8.37 -3.08 -1.44
CA LEU A 84 -9.82 -2.85 -1.41
C LEU A 84 -10.43 -3.25 -0.06
N ALA A 85 -9.99 -4.36 0.51
CA ALA A 85 -10.45 -4.85 1.81
C ALA A 85 -10.18 -3.84 2.93
N VAL A 86 -8.99 -3.22 2.93
CA VAL A 86 -8.63 -2.15 3.88
C VAL A 86 -9.52 -0.91 3.71
N GLN A 87 -10.04 -0.66 2.51
CA GLN A 87 -11.00 0.41 2.22
C GLN A 87 -12.45 0.04 2.56
N GLY A 88 -12.70 -1.16 3.09
CA GLY A 88 -14.04 -1.67 3.36
C GLY A 88 -14.82 -2.04 2.09
N GLN A 89 -14.12 -2.19 0.97
CA GLN A 89 -14.69 -2.64 -0.29
C GLN A 89 -14.47 -4.15 -0.45
N SER A 90 -15.41 -4.82 -1.09
CA SER A 90 -15.35 -6.26 -1.34
C SER A 90 -15.64 -6.55 -2.80
N VAL A 91 -15.04 -7.63 -3.30
CA VAL A 91 -15.23 -8.09 -4.67
C VAL A 91 -16.20 -9.25 -4.61
N SER A 92 -17.48 -8.92 -4.69
CA SER A 92 -18.59 -9.81 -4.36
C SER A 92 -19.56 -10.07 -5.51
N ASP A 93 -19.41 -9.31 -6.60
CA ASP A 93 -20.19 -9.46 -7.82
C ASP A 93 -19.28 -9.51 -9.06
N GLU A 94 -19.83 -10.01 -10.16
CA GLU A 94 -19.11 -10.24 -11.43
C GLU A 94 -18.50 -8.95 -12.00
N GLU A 95 -19.18 -7.81 -11.88
CA GLU A 95 -18.69 -6.51 -12.38
C GLU A 95 -17.46 -6.06 -11.60
N SER A 96 -17.50 -6.14 -10.27
CA SER A 96 -16.36 -5.83 -9.40
C SER A 96 -15.18 -6.79 -9.62
N ALA A 97 -15.46 -8.05 -9.91
CA ALA A 97 -14.44 -9.06 -10.21
C ALA A 97 -13.75 -8.75 -11.54
N ASP A 98 -14.52 -8.46 -12.59
CA ASP A 98 -13.97 -8.13 -13.91
C ASP A 98 -13.16 -6.83 -13.89
N LEU A 99 -13.64 -5.80 -13.18
CA LEU A 99 -12.87 -4.56 -12.99
C LEU A 99 -11.51 -4.83 -12.34
N MET A 100 -11.46 -5.70 -11.32
CA MET A 100 -10.20 -6.05 -10.68
C MET A 100 -9.30 -6.88 -11.58
N LYS A 101 -9.86 -7.77 -12.41
CA LYS A 101 -9.07 -8.50 -13.42
C LYS A 101 -8.41 -7.53 -14.40
N GLU A 102 -9.19 -6.57 -14.92
CA GLU A 102 -8.68 -5.52 -15.81
C GLU A 102 -7.60 -4.67 -15.13
N GLN A 103 -7.80 -4.30 -13.87
CA GLN A 103 -6.83 -3.52 -13.11
C GLN A 103 -5.53 -4.30 -12.85
N ALA A 104 -5.62 -5.57 -12.46
CA ALA A 104 -4.45 -6.43 -12.26
C ALA A 104 -3.68 -6.62 -13.57
N MET A 105 -4.39 -6.86 -14.67
CA MET A 105 -3.79 -6.97 -16.01
C MET A 105 -3.12 -5.66 -16.43
N SER A 106 -3.75 -4.51 -16.19
CA SER A 106 -3.19 -3.20 -16.53
C SER A 106 -1.92 -2.89 -15.73
N VAL A 107 -1.89 -3.20 -14.43
CA VAL A 107 -0.69 -3.03 -13.58
C VAL A 107 0.44 -3.93 -14.07
N LEU A 108 0.15 -5.19 -14.35
CA LEU A 108 1.12 -6.18 -14.80
C LEU A 108 1.71 -5.81 -16.17
N ILE A 109 0.87 -5.41 -17.13
CA ILE A 109 1.32 -4.92 -18.43
C ILE A 109 2.16 -3.65 -18.26
N GLY A 110 1.68 -2.69 -17.46
CA GLY A 110 2.36 -1.41 -17.23
C GLY A 110 3.76 -1.58 -16.66
N ASN A 111 3.89 -2.41 -15.61
CA ASN A 111 5.19 -2.74 -15.03
C ASN A 111 6.09 -3.41 -16.07
N LYS A 112 5.57 -4.37 -16.85
CA LYS A 112 6.40 -5.11 -17.79
C LYS A 112 6.96 -4.24 -18.90
N VAL A 113 6.14 -3.37 -19.50
CA VAL A 113 6.61 -2.50 -20.59
C VAL A 113 7.66 -1.51 -20.09
N ILE A 114 7.55 -1.03 -18.85
CA ILE A 114 8.58 -0.18 -18.24
C ILE A 114 9.88 -0.97 -18.04
N LEU A 115 9.81 -2.20 -17.52
CA LEU A 115 10.99 -3.04 -17.33
C LEU A 115 11.69 -3.38 -18.65
N GLN A 116 10.92 -3.63 -19.72
CA GLN A 116 11.48 -3.89 -21.05
C GLN A 116 12.17 -2.65 -21.64
N ASP A 117 11.57 -1.46 -21.49
CA ASP A 117 12.21 -0.20 -21.92
C ASP A 117 13.46 0.11 -21.07
N ALA A 118 13.42 -0.19 -19.78
CA ALA A 118 14.56 -0.05 -18.88
C ALA A 118 15.71 -0.99 -19.29
N GLU A 119 15.41 -2.25 -19.61
CA GLU A 119 16.39 -3.21 -20.12
C GLU A 119 16.99 -2.74 -21.46
N GLU A 120 16.16 -2.25 -22.40
CA GLU A 120 16.63 -1.71 -23.69
C GLU A 120 17.61 -0.53 -23.50
N LYS A 121 17.36 0.30 -22.49
CA LYS A 121 18.22 1.43 -22.10
C LYS A 121 19.42 1.03 -21.24
N GLY A 122 19.51 -0.23 -20.82
CA GLY A 122 20.64 -0.77 -20.07
C GLY A 122 20.59 -0.49 -18.57
N TYR A 123 19.41 -0.26 -17.99
CA TYR A 123 19.23 -0.20 -16.55
C TYR A 123 19.47 -1.57 -15.92
N ILE A 124 20.33 -1.63 -14.90
CA ILE A 124 20.69 -2.87 -14.20
C ILE A 124 20.74 -2.57 -12.71
N ALA A 125 20.06 -3.37 -11.89
CA ALA A 125 20.18 -3.25 -10.44
C ALA A 125 21.55 -3.78 -9.96
N ASP A 126 22.12 -3.07 -9.00
CA ASP A 126 23.34 -3.47 -8.32
C ASP A 126 23.13 -4.73 -7.45
N ASP A 127 24.02 -5.71 -7.60
CA ASP A 127 23.92 -7.01 -6.93
C ASP A 127 24.06 -6.92 -5.41
N GLU A 128 24.86 -5.98 -4.90
CA GLU A 128 25.01 -5.79 -3.45
C GLU A 128 23.70 -5.23 -2.87
N THR A 129 23.11 -4.25 -3.55
CA THR A 129 21.81 -3.67 -3.18
C THR A 129 20.70 -4.72 -3.21
N VAL A 130 20.64 -5.58 -4.23
CA VAL A 130 19.66 -6.69 -4.29
C VAL A 130 19.81 -7.62 -3.09
N LYS A 131 21.05 -7.99 -2.73
CA LYS A 131 21.32 -8.87 -1.58
C LYS A 131 20.94 -8.21 -0.26
N GLU A 132 21.24 -6.93 -0.09
CA GLU A 132 20.85 -6.18 1.11
C GLU A 132 19.33 -6.17 1.28
N ARG A 133 18.58 -5.87 0.21
CA ARG A 133 17.11 -5.91 0.23
C ARG A 133 16.55 -7.31 0.50
N LEU A 134 17.18 -8.34 -0.06
CA LEU A 134 16.78 -9.72 0.17
C LEU A 134 17.01 -10.13 1.64
N GLU A 135 18.12 -9.72 2.26
CA GLU A 135 18.37 -9.97 3.68
C GLU A 135 17.42 -9.18 4.59
N GLU A 136 17.07 -7.93 4.23
CA GLU A 136 16.02 -7.17 4.92
C GLU A 136 14.67 -7.89 4.86
N LEU A 137 14.30 -8.41 3.69
CA LEU A 137 13.06 -9.17 3.50
C LEU A 137 13.05 -10.46 4.32
N LYS A 138 14.14 -11.23 4.31
CA LYS A 138 14.31 -12.41 5.17
C LYS A 138 14.15 -12.08 6.64
N GLY A 139 14.67 -10.93 7.07
CA GLY A 139 14.58 -10.44 8.45
C GLY A 139 13.16 -10.13 8.94
N GLN A 140 12.17 -10.07 8.03
CA GLN A 140 10.76 -9.92 8.41
C GLN A 140 10.14 -11.22 8.94
N PHE A 141 10.78 -12.36 8.69
CA PHE A 141 10.32 -13.67 9.15
C PHE A 141 11.08 -14.11 10.39
N GLU A 142 10.36 -14.72 11.35
CA GLU A 142 10.98 -15.26 12.55
C GLU A 142 11.94 -16.41 12.25
N THR A 143 11.67 -17.18 11.19
CA THR A 143 12.47 -18.33 10.76
C THR A 143 12.46 -18.49 9.24
N GLU A 144 13.50 -19.16 8.71
CA GLU A 144 13.57 -19.54 7.29
C GLU A 144 12.42 -20.48 6.88
N GLU A 145 11.96 -21.34 7.79
CA GLU A 145 10.82 -22.23 7.55
C GLU A 145 9.52 -21.43 7.34
N ALA A 146 9.29 -20.40 8.15
CA ALA A 146 8.13 -19.50 7.99
C ALA A 146 8.17 -18.76 6.64
N MET A 147 9.34 -18.27 6.24
CA MET A 147 9.53 -17.65 4.93
C MET A 147 9.23 -18.63 3.79
N ASN A 148 9.81 -19.83 3.83
CA ASN A 148 9.60 -20.84 2.79
C ASN A 148 8.14 -21.29 2.71
N ALA A 149 7.42 -21.33 3.83
CA ALA A 149 5.99 -21.60 3.86
C ALA A 149 5.19 -20.49 3.15
N ALA A 150 5.48 -19.22 3.43
CA ALA A 150 4.83 -18.08 2.79
C ALA A 150 5.11 -18.01 1.27
N LEU A 151 6.35 -18.27 0.86
CA LEU A 151 6.74 -18.36 -0.55
C LEU A 151 6.00 -19.50 -1.26
N LYS A 152 5.88 -20.67 -0.62
CA LYS A 152 5.14 -21.81 -1.18
C LYS A 152 3.65 -21.52 -1.37
N GLU A 153 3.03 -20.81 -0.43
CA GLU A 153 1.63 -20.40 -0.51
C GLU A 153 1.37 -19.54 -1.75
N THR A 154 2.24 -18.56 -1.97
CA THR A 154 2.19 -17.66 -3.13
C THR A 154 2.67 -18.32 -4.42
N GLY A 155 3.44 -19.42 -4.34
CA GLY A 155 3.95 -20.16 -5.50
C GLY A 155 5.28 -19.63 -6.03
N PHE A 156 6.00 -18.85 -5.22
CA PHE A 156 7.30 -18.31 -5.56
C PHE A 156 8.42 -19.08 -4.87
N THR A 157 9.62 -19.04 -5.44
CA THR A 157 10.85 -19.45 -4.77
C THR A 157 11.63 -18.24 -4.26
N ILE A 158 12.69 -18.48 -3.48
CA ILE A 158 13.57 -17.41 -3.02
C ILE A 158 14.33 -16.77 -4.18
N GLU A 159 14.70 -17.55 -5.19
CA GLU A 159 15.36 -17.06 -6.40
C GLU A 159 14.43 -16.19 -7.24
N GLU A 160 13.14 -16.55 -7.32
CA GLU A 160 12.14 -15.73 -8.00
C GLU A 160 11.87 -14.42 -7.24
N MET A 161 11.89 -14.46 -5.91
CA MET A 161 11.82 -13.26 -5.08
C MET A 161 13.03 -12.35 -5.28
N GLU A 162 14.24 -12.91 -5.37
CA GLU A 162 15.44 -12.14 -5.70
C GLU A 162 15.33 -11.47 -7.08
N LEU A 163 14.77 -12.17 -8.07
CA LEU A 163 14.50 -11.59 -9.39
C LEU A 163 13.49 -10.44 -9.31
N GLN A 164 12.40 -10.59 -8.55
CA GLN A 164 11.41 -9.52 -8.35
C GLN A 164 12.01 -8.28 -7.67
N LEU A 165 12.88 -8.47 -6.67
CA LEU A 165 13.59 -7.35 -6.03
C LEU A 165 14.52 -6.64 -7.02
N ARG A 166 15.20 -7.39 -7.90
CA ARG A 166 16.03 -6.83 -8.96
C ARG A 166 15.20 -6.01 -9.94
N GLU A 167 14.07 -6.54 -10.40
CA GLU A 167 13.14 -5.85 -11.28
C GLU A 167 12.60 -4.57 -10.61
N GLN A 168 12.22 -4.64 -9.33
CA GLN A 168 11.77 -3.48 -8.57
C GLN A 168 12.84 -2.37 -8.53
N LEU A 169 14.10 -2.72 -8.25
CA LEU A 169 15.20 -1.75 -8.21
C LEU A 169 15.48 -1.14 -9.60
N VAL A 170 15.37 -1.93 -10.68
CA VAL A 170 15.46 -1.42 -12.05
C VAL A 170 14.32 -0.45 -12.35
N TYR A 171 13.10 -0.79 -11.95
CA TYR A 171 11.93 0.06 -12.11
C TYR A 171 12.10 1.39 -11.35
N GLU A 172 12.54 1.35 -10.09
CA GLU A 172 12.79 2.54 -9.27
C GLU A 172 13.84 3.46 -9.91
N GLN A 173 14.94 2.90 -10.42
CA GLN A 173 15.97 3.66 -11.14
C GLN A 173 15.41 4.28 -12.42
N TYR A 174 14.67 3.51 -13.21
CA TYR A 174 14.04 3.99 -14.43
C TYR A 174 13.11 5.17 -14.14
N VAL A 175 12.23 5.05 -13.13
CA VAL A 175 11.31 6.13 -12.77
C VAL A 175 12.08 7.37 -12.30
N ALA A 176 13.16 7.20 -11.54
CA ALA A 176 13.96 8.32 -11.05
C ALA A 176 14.71 9.08 -12.17
N GLU A 177 15.15 8.38 -13.21
CA GLU A 177 16.04 8.95 -14.24
C GLU A 177 15.31 9.34 -15.54
N GLU A 178 14.29 8.58 -15.95
CA GLU A 178 13.63 8.74 -17.25
C GLU A 178 12.29 9.47 -17.17
N ILE A 179 11.65 9.50 -15.99
CA ILE A 179 10.34 10.12 -15.83
C ILE A 179 10.49 11.57 -15.41
N GLU A 180 10.22 12.48 -16.35
CA GLU A 180 10.19 13.91 -16.08
C GLU A 180 8.90 14.30 -15.32
N VAL A 181 9.05 14.65 -14.05
CA VAL A 181 7.93 15.09 -13.21
C VAL A 181 7.86 16.61 -13.18
N ALA A 182 6.68 17.15 -13.51
CA ALA A 182 6.43 18.59 -13.40
C ALA A 182 6.52 19.04 -11.94
N LYS A 183 7.09 20.23 -11.69
CA LYS A 183 7.15 20.79 -10.33
C LYS A 183 5.75 21.13 -9.82
N VAL A 184 5.53 20.89 -8.53
CA VAL A 184 4.34 21.36 -7.83
C VAL A 184 4.40 22.87 -7.66
N THR A 185 3.33 23.55 -8.06
CA THR A 185 3.18 25.00 -7.97
C THR A 185 2.43 25.40 -6.70
N ASP A 186 2.63 26.64 -6.24
CA ASP A 186 1.94 27.16 -5.05
C ASP A 186 0.42 27.22 -5.25
N ASP A 187 -0.04 27.49 -6.47
CA ASP A 187 -1.46 27.50 -6.83
C ASP A 187 -2.11 26.12 -6.69
N GLU A 188 -1.38 25.05 -7.06
CA GLU A 188 -1.85 23.66 -6.88
C GLU A 188 -1.94 23.28 -5.40
N VAL A 189 -0.97 23.72 -4.59
CA VAL A 189 -0.99 23.51 -3.14
C VAL A 189 -2.19 24.23 -2.51
N GLN A 190 -2.41 25.50 -2.87
CA GLN A 190 -3.55 26.26 -2.41
C GLN A 190 -4.87 25.59 -2.81
N THR A 191 -4.98 25.15 -4.07
CA THR A 191 -6.18 24.46 -4.56
C THR A 191 -6.45 23.16 -3.80
N ALA A 192 -5.41 22.36 -3.55
CA ALA A 192 -5.54 21.12 -2.78
C ALA A 192 -5.93 21.38 -1.32
N TYR A 193 -5.38 22.43 -0.70
CA TYR A 193 -5.76 22.84 0.65
C TYR A 193 -7.20 23.32 0.72
N ASP A 194 -7.62 24.17 -0.21
CA ASP A 194 -8.99 24.69 -0.27
C ASP A 194 -9.99 23.54 -0.42
N GLY A 195 -9.69 22.54 -1.27
CA GLY A 195 -10.50 21.33 -1.40
C GLY A 195 -10.55 20.49 -0.13
N PHE A 196 -9.43 20.37 0.59
CA PHE A 196 -9.40 19.71 1.90
C PHE A 196 -10.31 20.44 2.92
N VAL A 197 -10.20 21.76 3.01
CA VAL A 197 -11.02 22.59 3.91
C VAL A 197 -12.52 22.45 3.58
N GLU A 198 -12.88 22.45 2.30
CA GLU A 198 -14.27 22.29 1.86
C GLU A 198 -14.83 20.91 2.20
N SER A 199 -14.01 19.87 2.12
CA SER A 199 -14.40 18.48 2.43
C SER A 199 -14.39 18.15 3.93
N SER A 200 -13.73 18.97 4.75
CA SER A 200 -13.56 18.71 6.18
C SER A 200 -14.76 19.18 6.99
N GLU A 201 -15.31 18.29 7.82
CA GLU A 201 -16.37 18.65 8.79
C GLU A 201 -15.81 19.36 10.04
N ALA A 202 -14.49 19.34 10.23
CA ALA A 202 -13.79 19.95 11.35
C ALA A 202 -12.92 21.14 10.91
N GLU A 203 -12.52 21.97 11.88
CA GLU A 203 -11.58 23.08 11.64
C GLU A 203 -10.24 22.51 11.15
N ALA A 204 -9.87 22.85 9.91
CA ALA A 204 -8.65 22.40 9.27
C ALA A 204 -7.41 23.06 9.91
N PRO A 205 -6.27 22.34 10.04
CA PRO A 205 -5.00 22.95 10.37
C PRO A 205 -4.63 24.07 9.38
N PRO A 206 -3.81 25.06 9.78
CA PRO A 206 -3.40 26.13 8.88
C PRO A 206 -2.57 25.57 7.71
N LEU A 207 -2.67 26.22 6.54
CA LEU A 207 -1.94 25.82 5.33
C LEU A 207 -0.44 25.62 5.57
N GLU A 208 0.20 26.50 6.34
CA GLU A 208 1.64 26.41 6.65
C GLU A 208 2.04 25.06 7.28
N GLU A 209 1.17 24.46 8.09
CA GLU A 209 1.42 23.14 8.70
C GLU A 209 1.18 22.00 7.71
N MET A 210 0.21 22.16 6.79
CA MET A 210 -0.16 21.12 5.83
C MET A 210 0.64 21.17 4.53
N GLU A 211 1.22 22.32 4.19
CA GLU A 211 1.92 22.56 2.93
C GLU A 211 2.97 21.49 2.60
N PRO A 212 3.87 21.08 3.53
CA PRO A 212 4.85 20.04 3.22
C PRO A 212 4.21 18.71 2.81
N THR A 213 3.14 18.31 3.49
CA THR A 213 2.40 17.07 3.21
C THR A 213 1.61 17.17 1.91
N ILE A 214 0.97 18.31 1.65
CA ILE A 214 0.23 18.56 0.40
C ILE A 214 1.19 18.52 -0.79
N ARG A 215 2.35 19.19 -0.70
CA ARG A 215 3.36 19.16 -1.75
C ARG A 215 3.85 17.75 -2.01
N GLN A 216 4.20 16.99 -0.96
CA GLN A 216 4.64 15.60 -1.11
C GLN A 216 3.56 14.73 -1.78
N SER A 217 2.29 14.90 -1.41
CA SER A 217 1.16 14.20 -2.04
C SER A 217 1.02 14.54 -3.52
N LEU A 218 1.09 15.84 -3.87
CA LEU A 218 1.02 16.30 -5.24
C LEU A 218 2.22 15.85 -6.08
N GLU A 219 3.43 15.79 -5.51
CA GLU A 219 4.62 15.23 -6.16
C GLU A 219 4.41 13.74 -6.47
N GLY A 220 3.86 12.98 -5.52
CA GLY A 220 3.50 11.58 -5.72
C GLY A 220 2.47 11.39 -6.84
N GLN A 221 1.40 12.19 -6.85
CA GLN A 221 0.37 12.16 -7.89
C GLN A 221 0.95 12.48 -9.27
N LYS A 222 1.72 13.57 -9.40
CA LYS A 222 2.36 13.94 -10.68
C LYS A 222 3.33 12.88 -11.17
N THR A 223 4.05 12.22 -10.26
CA THR A 223 4.93 11.11 -10.62
C THR A 223 4.12 9.94 -11.17
N GLN A 224 3.02 9.55 -10.52
CA GLN A 224 2.13 8.49 -11.00
C GLN A 224 1.52 8.84 -12.38
N ASP A 225 1.08 10.07 -12.59
CA ASP A 225 0.53 10.53 -13.88
C ASP A 225 1.58 10.47 -15.00
N ALA A 226 2.82 10.88 -14.69
CA ALA A 226 3.92 10.84 -15.65
C ALA A 226 4.31 9.40 -16.00
N VAL A 227 4.37 8.50 -15.00
CA VAL A 227 4.57 7.07 -15.21
C VAL A 227 3.45 6.48 -16.06
N PHE A 228 2.19 6.78 -15.76
CA PHE A 228 1.05 6.31 -16.55
C PHE A 228 1.13 6.78 -18.00
N THR A 229 1.50 8.04 -18.22
CA THR A 229 1.72 8.61 -19.56
C THR A 229 2.82 7.84 -20.31
N GLN A 230 3.92 7.51 -19.64
CA GLN A 230 5.00 6.72 -20.24
C GLN A 230 4.55 5.28 -20.55
N ILE A 231 3.82 4.63 -19.64
CA ILE A 231 3.22 3.30 -19.87
C ILE A 231 2.33 3.32 -21.12
N GLU A 232 1.44 4.31 -21.25
CA GLU A 232 0.56 4.44 -22.41
C GLU A 232 1.31 4.72 -23.72
N LYS A 233 2.48 5.35 -23.64
CA LYS A 233 3.38 5.52 -24.80
C LYS A 233 4.01 4.19 -25.18
N LEU A 234 4.56 3.44 -24.22
CA LEU A 234 5.23 2.16 -24.45
C LEU A 234 4.26 1.08 -24.93
N LYS A 235 3.05 1.02 -24.37
CA LYS A 235 1.98 0.11 -24.79
C LYS A 235 1.58 0.28 -26.26
N LYS A 236 1.69 1.48 -26.84
CA LYS A 236 1.38 1.71 -28.27
C LYS A 236 2.36 1.06 -29.23
N SER A 237 3.59 0.79 -28.78
CA SER A 237 4.63 0.10 -29.56
C SER A 237 4.82 -1.35 -29.14
N ALA A 238 4.25 -1.77 -28.01
CA ALA A 238 4.34 -3.14 -27.52
C ALA A 238 3.38 -4.08 -28.26
N ASP A 239 3.84 -5.31 -28.50
CA ASP A 239 2.99 -6.42 -28.91
C ASP A 239 2.42 -7.10 -27.66
N ILE A 240 1.09 -7.01 -27.46
CA ILE A 240 0.43 -7.48 -26.25
C ILE A 240 -0.64 -8.50 -26.64
N GLU A 241 -0.46 -9.74 -26.20
CA GLU A 241 -1.41 -10.83 -26.39
C GLU A 241 -1.96 -11.30 -25.03
N VAL A 242 -3.16 -10.84 -24.67
CA VAL A 242 -3.86 -11.33 -23.46
C VAL A 242 -4.40 -12.74 -23.74
N LYS A 243 -4.21 -13.65 -22.78
CA LYS A 243 -4.64 -15.07 -22.84
C LYS A 243 -5.74 -15.42 -21.83
N LEU A 244 -5.91 -14.57 -20.81
CA LEU A 244 -6.95 -14.66 -19.79
C LEU A 244 -8.34 -14.36 -20.34
#